data_AF-A0A3D4PJ50-F1
#
_entry.id   AF-A0A3D4PJ50-F1
#
_cell.length_a   1.000
_cell.length_b   1.000
_cell.length_c   1.000
_cell.angle_alpha   90.00
_cell.angle_beta   90.00
_cell.angle_gamma   90.00
#
_symmetry.space_group_name_H-M   'P 1'
#
loop_
_entity.id
_entity.type
_entity.pdbx_description
1 polymer ?
#
loop_
_entity_poly.entity_id
_entity_poly.type
_entity_poly.pdbx_seq_one_letter_code
_entity_poly.pdbx_strand_id
1 'polypeptide(L)'
;ILNQWFGSCADLSKTQRDAANPLFADQTDPEFIENLNSDSVSLGDVLYLRDQLLMRKVVEHVVQNSPTDLEKIRAIFEYTCWNITLDQQLIDPRLASVGLITQERLNQLDPMTIPRTLQDIMLAGRGLPQDRIWVFATLLEQLNFDSVILMPPQSAEANGTSPAVVLVMIDDQLMAFCPELAVELQKSSEDANQLWTATTLSEDFTSIFKTFPGVNFPEGSPILQMQAIDWKTAEVVLPYAMLSTSRRMEALQIEFAGDMSCTIYQPLAGDDANGAGLGVRVSSLLKPVLGERKLTFWSYPHKMYQQSLLASEEALTLRELSHATLMKEVRTVRANEDQNEEKTYKVNMERQMLKARLQQLLGNETEALRTYIRIRLQFSVTGTGAAVQFENLMRFLQAEDAQYWSAISQYESQGYRAAADTLQNYVARYPNGRWANSARQLLANAMEKNEKPAEAVEILKQSELPASMNVRKTIDLQHWQTP
;
A
#
# COMPACT_ATOMS: atom_id res chain seq x y z
N ILE A 1 5.67 -27.58 -10.63
CA ILE A 1 5.96 -26.77 -11.83
C ILE A 1 7.22 -25.95 -11.65
N LEU A 2 7.28 -24.90 -10.80
CA LEU A 2 8.51 -24.09 -10.64
C LEU A 2 9.75 -24.92 -10.25
N ASN A 3 9.64 -25.81 -9.26
CA ASN A 3 10.74 -26.73 -8.91
C ASN A 3 11.15 -27.69 -10.04
N GLN A 4 10.22 -28.07 -10.91
CA GLN A 4 10.54 -28.90 -12.07
C GLN A 4 11.32 -28.08 -13.10
N TRP A 5 10.87 -26.85 -13.37
CA TRP A 5 11.56 -25.92 -14.27
C TRP A 5 12.96 -25.58 -13.78
N PHE A 6 13.13 -25.28 -12.48
CA PHE A 6 14.46 -25.05 -11.89
C PHE A 6 15.38 -26.26 -12.05
N GLY A 7 14.86 -27.47 -11.85
CA GLY A 7 15.64 -28.70 -11.99
C GLY A 7 15.99 -29.08 -13.43
N SER A 8 15.29 -28.57 -14.44
CA SER A 8 15.46 -28.99 -15.85
C SER A 8 15.94 -27.90 -16.79
N CYS A 9 15.72 -26.63 -16.48
CA CYS A 9 15.86 -25.52 -17.42
C CYS A 9 16.68 -24.34 -16.89
N ALA A 10 16.69 -24.08 -15.58
CA ALA A 10 17.37 -22.93 -15.02
C ALA A 10 18.90 -23.09 -15.08
N ASP A 11 19.58 -22.09 -15.65
CA ASP A 11 21.04 -22.04 -15.67
C ASP A 11 21.58 -21.28 -14.44
N LEU A 12 21.71 -21.99 -13.33
CA LEU A 12 22.25 -21.44 -12.07
C LEU A 12 23.77 -21.21 -12.12
N SER A 13 24.46 -21.57 -13.21
CA SER A 13 25.90 -21.30 -13.35
C SER A 13 26.21 -19.81 -13.54
N LYS A 14 25.20 -19.03 -13.94
CA LYS A 14 25.29 -17.58 -14.16
C LYS A 14 24.95 -16.75 -12.92
N THR A 15 24.43 -17.36 -11.86
CA THR A 15 24.05 -16.66 -10.62
C THR A 15 25.19 -16.72 -9.61
N GLN A 16 25.59 -15.57 -9.07
CA GLN A 16 26.69 -15.51 -8.11
C GLN A 16 26.19 -15.61 -6.66
N ARG A 17 27.02 -16.18 -5.79
CA ARG A 17 26.78 -16.18 -4.33
C ARG A 17 27.40 -14.92 -3.73
N ASP A 18 26.58 -14.00 -3.24
CA ASP A 18 27.07 -12.84 -2.49
C ASP A 18 27.35 -13.23 -1.03
N ALA A 19 28.56 -13.71 -0.77
CA ALA A 19 29.02 -14.04 0.59
C ALA A 19 29.24 -12.82 1.50
N ALA A 20 29.19 -11.59 0.95
CA ALA A 20 29.42 -10.34 1.66
C ALA A 20 28.13 -9.60 2.03
N ASN A 21 26.96 -10.15 1.69
CA ASN A 21 25.67 -9.52 1.96
C ASN A 21 25.48 -9.30 3.48
N PRO A 22 25.33 -8.04 3.95
CA PRO A 22 25.10 -7.69 5.36
C PRO A 22 23.90 -8.39 6.02
N LEU A 23 22.96 -8.96 5.26
CA LEU A 23 21.91 -9.86 5.77
C LEU A 23 22.48 -11.07 6.50
N PHE A 24 23.68 -11.52 6.12
CA PHE A 24 24.36 -12.70 6.66
C PHE A 24 25.21 -12.42 7.91
N ALA A 25 25.34 -11.17 8.34
CA ALA A 25 26.25 -10.82 9.42
C ALA A 25 25.62 -10.77 10.81
N ASP A 26 24.40 -10.22 11.02
CA ASP A 26 23.96 -9.94 12.41
C ASP A 26 22.45 -9.94 12.76
N GLN A 27 21.49 -10.20 11.85
CA GLN A 27 20.06 -10.00 12.20
C GLN A 27 19.06 -11.00 11.63
N THR A 28 19.52 -12.04 10.93
CA THR A 28 18.64 -12.96 10.19
C THR A 28 18.88 -14.41 10.64
N ASP A 29 17.80 -15.19 10.75
CA ASP A 29 17.86 -16.60 11.13
C ASP A 29 18.78 -17.40 10.17
N PRO A 30 19.78 -18.14 10.67
CA PRO A 30 20.64 -19.01 9.85
C PRO A 30 19.86 -19.96 8.93
N GLU A 31 18.71 -20.48 9.38
CA GLU A 31 17.87 -21.37 8.56
C GLU A 31 17.28 -20.62 7.35
N PHE A 32 16.87 -19.36 7.55
CA PHE A 32 16.37 -18.53 6.46
C PHE A 32 17.47 -18.16 5.46
N ILE A 33 18.68 -17.91 5.96
CA ILE A 33 19.88 -17.70 5.13
C ILE A 33 20.17 -18.94 4.26
N GLU A 34 20.10 -20.13 4.83
CA GLU A 34 20.24 -21.38 4.08
C GLU A 34 19.13 -21.52 3.03
N ASN A 35 17.88 -21.18 3.39
CA ASN A 35 16.76 -21.20 2.46
C ASN A 35 16.98 -20.25 1.27
N LEU A 36 17.40 -18.99 1.49
CA LEU A 36 17.70 -18.01 0.42
C LEU A 36 18.74 -18.53 -0.57
N ASN A 37 19.64 -19.39 -0.10
CA ASN A 37 20.68 -20.01 -0.89
C ASN A 37 20.28 -21.36 -1.51
N SER A 38 19.10 -21.88 -1.19
CA SER A 38 18.60 -23.14 -1.76
C SER A 38 18.22 -22.98 -3.22
N ASP A 39 18.47 -24.04 -4.00
CA ASP A 39 18.06 -24.14 -5.41
C ASP A 39 16.60 -24.63 -5.55
N SER A 40 15.84 -24.64 -4.44
CA SER A 40 14.43 -25.03 -4.41
C SER A 40 13.51 -23.83 -4.16
N VAL A 41 12.39 -23.81 -4.86
CA VAL A 41 11.31 -22.84 -4.70
C VAL A 41 10.37 -23.31 -3.59
N SER A 42 10.23 -22.46 -2.59
CA SER A 42 9.33 -22.61 -1.45
C SER A 42 7.96 -21.98 -1.73
N LEU A 43 7.00 -22.18 -0.82
CA LEU A 43 5.72 -21.47 -0.88
C LEU A 43 5.89 -19.96 -0.69
N GLY A 44 6.87 -19.53 0.11
CA GLY A 44 7.18 -18.10 0.32
C GLY A 44 7.58 -17.40 -0.98
N ASP A 45 8.35 -18.09 -1.81
CA ASP A 45 8.75 -17.60 -3.13
C ASP A 45 7.54 -17.43 -4.06
N VAL A 46 6.58 -18.35 -4.00
CA VAL A 46 5.35 -18.26 -4.80
C VAL A 46 4.51 -17.06 -4.36
N LEU A 47 4.40 -16.80 -3.06
CA LEU A 47 3.69 -15.62 -2.53
C LEU A 47 4.37 -14.32 -2.97
N TYR A 48 5.70 -14.26 -2.85
CA TYR A 48 6.49 -13.12 -3.29
C TYR A 48 6.35 -12.86 -4.80
N LEU A 49 6.53 -13.87 -5.65
CA LEU A 49 6.38 -13.74 -7.11
C LEU A 49 4.98 -13.27 -7.52
N ARG A 50 3.93 -13.84 -6.92
CA ARG A 50 2.55 -13.41 -7.16
C ARG A 50 2.37 -11.93 -6.83
N ASP A 51 2.91 -11.50 -5.70
CA ASP A 51 2.79 -10.12 -5.24
C ASP A 51 3.54 -9.16 -6.18
N GLN A 52 4.78 -9.49 -6.58
CA GLN A 52 5.55 -8.66 -7.49
C GLN A 52 4.89 -8.53 -8.86
N LEU A 53 4.35 -9.62 -9.42
CA LEU A 53 3.59 -9.58 -10.68
C LEU A 53 2.36 -8.68 -10.58
N LEU A 54 1.65 -8.70 -9.45
CA LEU A 54 0.54 -7.78 -9.21
C LEU A 54 1.03 -6.33 -9.11
N MET A 55 2.09 -6.07 -8.33
CA MET A 55 2.65 -4.72 -8.16
C MET A 55 3.12 -4.14 -9.49
N ARG A 56 3.73 -4.98 -10.35
CA ARG A 56 4.13 -4.59 -11.70
C ARG A 56 2.94 -4.12 -12.53
N LYS A 57 1.84 -4.88 -12.55
CA LYS A 57 0.62 -4.50 -13.27
C LYS A 57 -0.04 -3.25 -12.70
N VAL A 58 0.08 -3.04 -11.39
CA VAL A 58 -0.36 -1.79 -10.76
C VAL A 58 0.46 -0.62 -11.30
N VAL A 59 1.78 -0.69 -11.22
CA VAL A 59 2.67 0.37 -11.69
C VAL A 59 2.42 0.72 -13.16
N GLU A 60 2.30 -0.28 -14.03
CA GLU A 60 2.14 -0.08 -15.48
C GLU A 60 0.98 0.87 -15.84
N HIS A 61 -0.17 0.75 -15.16
CA HIS A 61 -1.31 1.63 -15.43
C HIS A 61 -1.25 2.93 -14.63
N VAL A 62 -0.79 2.90 -13.38
CA VAL A 62 -0.70 4.10 -12.52
C VAL A 62 0.17 5.18 -13.16
N VAL A 63 1.28 4.78 -13.79
CA VAL A 63 2.24 5.74 -14.35
C VAL A 63 2.08 5.96 -15.85
N GLN A 64 1.06 5.37 -16.48
CA GLN A 64 0.84 5.43 -17.94
C GLN A 64 0.82 6.86 -18.49
N ASN A 65 0.31 7.81 -17.69
CA ASN A 65 0.18 9.22 -18.06
C ASN A 65 1.22 10.13 -17.38
N SER A 66 2.28 9.57 -16.80
CA SER A 66 3.34 10.30 -16.09
C SER A 66 4.63 10.33 -16.92
N PRO A 67 4.91 11.40 -17.69
CA PRO A 67 6.04 11.43 -18.62
C PRO A 67 7.40 11.52 -17.91
N THR A 68 7.49 12.17 -16.75
CA THR A 68 8.74 12.35 -16.00
C THR A 68 8.83 11.44 -14.79
N ASP A 69 10.06 11.11 -14.36
CA ASP A 69 10.27 10.26 -13.18
C ASP A 69 9.70 10.87 -11.89
N LEU A 70 9.74 12.21 -11.77
CA LEU A 70 9.09 12.96 -10.71
C LEU A 70 7.57 12.72 -10.66
N GLU A 71 6.91 12.82 -11.81
CA GLU A 71 5.46 12.57 -11.90
C GLU A 71 5.13 11.11 -11.61
N LYS A 72 5.96 10.15 -12.07
CA LYS A 72 5.76 8.72 -11.79
C LYS A 72 5.81 8.42 -10.29
N ILE A 73 6.81 8.97 -9.59
CA ILE A 73 6.99 8.76 -8.15
C ILE A 73 5.83 9.38 -7.37
N ARG A 74 5.40 10.60 -7.72
CA ARG A 74 4.24 11.26 -7.11
C ARG A 74 2.95 10.50 -7.38
N ALA A 75 2.73 10.04 -8.61
CA ALA A 75 1.55 9.26 -8.98
C ALA A 75 1.48 7.96 -8.15
N ILE A 76 2.58 7.24 -7.98
CA ILE A 76 2.65 6.04 -7.13
C ILE A 76 2.40 6.38 -5.66
N PHE A 77 2.95 7.49 -5.16
CA PHE A 77 2.74 7.92 -3.78
C PHE A 77 1.27 8.24 -3.50
N GLU A 78 0.65 9.07 -4.35
CA GLU A 78 -0.77 9.42 -4.26
C GLU A 78 -1.65 8.18 -4.40
N TYR A 79 -1.39 7.35 -5.40
CA TYR A 79 -2.10 6.08 -5.62
C TYR A 79 -2.08 5.22 -4.35
N THR A 80 -0.89 5.06 -3.74
CA THR A 80 -0.73 4.26 -2.52
C THR A 80 -1.55 4.82 -1.37
N CYS A 81 -1.56 6.15 -1.19
CA CYS A 81 -2.29 6.79 -0.09
C CYS A 81 -3.81 6.68 -0.26
N TRP A 82 -4.33 6.74 -1.49
CA TRP A 82 -5.76 6.62 -1.78
C TRP A 82 -6.26 5.18 -1.80
N ASN A 83 -5.41 4.25 -2.27
CA ASN A 83 -5.76 2.83 -2.33
C ASN A 83 -5.53 2.07 -1.02
N ILE A 84 -4.71 2.57 -0.11
CA ILE A 84 -4.50 1.95 1.22
C ILE A 84 -4.93 2.92 2.30
N THR A 85 -6.16 2.80 2.80
CA THR A 85 -6.64 3.56 3.97
C THR A 85 -5.98 3.06 5.25
N LEU A 86 -5.54 3.97 6.12
CA LEU A 86 -5.04 3.57 7.43
C LEU A 86 -6.19 3.06 8.31
N ASP A 87 -6.06 1.83 8.81
CA ASP A 87 -7.03 1.18 9.67
C ASP A 87 -6.30 0.44 10.79
N GLN A 88 -6.37 0.97 12.01
CA GLN A 88 -5.72 0.38 13.19
C GLN A 88 -6.42 -0.88 13.72
N GLN A 89 -7.57 -1.28 13.16
CA GLN A 89 -8.27 -2.50 13.59
C GLN A 89 -8.20 -3.60 12.53
N LEU A 90 -8.14 -3.24 11.24
CA LEU A 90 -8.15 -4.11 10.05
C LEU A 90 -9.41 -4.97 9.88
N ILE A 91 -10.07 -5.36 10.97
CA ILE A 91 -11.33 -6.09 11.03
C ILE A 91 -12.47 -5.10 11.30
N ASP A 92 -13.55 -5.22 10.53
CA ASP A 92 -14.71 -4.35 10.71
C ASP A 92 -15.45 -4.70 12.02
N PRO A 93 -15.61 -3.76 12.97
CA PRO A 93 -16.21 -4.06 14.27
C PRO A 93 -17.67 -4.47 14.16
N ARG A 94 -18.36 -4.14 13.06
CA ARG A 94 -19.76 -4.56 12.83
C ARG A 94 -19.89 -6.07 12.65
N LEU A 95 -18.80 -6.79 12.35
CA LEU A 95 -18.80 -8.26 12.30
C LEU A 95 -19.08 -8.89 13.68
N ALA A 96 -18.86 -8.16 14.78
CA ALA A 96 -19.23 -8.63 16.10
C ALA A 96 -20.75 -8.74 16.30
N SER A 97 -21.54 -7.92 15.58
CA SER A 97 -23.01 -7.92 15.69
C SER A 97 -23.67 -9.23 15.22
N VAL A 98 -22.95 -10.02 14.42
CA VAL A 98 -23.38 -11.30 13.87
C VAL A 98 -22.60 -12.48 14.45
N GLY A 99 -21.80 -12.23 15.49
CA GLY A 99 -21.09 -13.28 16.23
C GLY A 99 -19.89 -13.90 15.52
N LEU A 100 -19.35 -13.28 14.46
CA LEU A 100 -18.14 -13.77 13.77
C LEU A 100 -16.86 -13.55 14.59
N ILE A 101 -16.89 -12.55 15.48
CA ILE A 101 -15.82 -12.24 16.43
C ILE A 101 -16.45 -11.58 17.66
N THR A 102 -15.90 -11.79 18.84
CA THR A 102 -16.41 -11.12 20.04
C THR A 102 -15.86 -9.70 20.13
N GLN A 103 -16.62 -8.78 20.74
CA GLN A 103 -16.13 -7.42 20.98
C GLN A 103 -14.88 -7.41 21.87
N GLU A 104 -14.83 -8.32 22.85
CA GLU A 104 -13.65 -8.51 23.70
C GLU A 104 -12.42 -8.89 22.89
N ARG A 105 -12.55 -9.85 21.96
CA ARG A 105 -11.43 -10.27 21.11
C ARG A 105 -10.97 -9.14 20.20
N LEU A 106 -11.89 -8.38 19.61
CA LEU A 106 -11.55 -7.20 18.80
C LEU A 106 -10.75 -6.17 19.61
N ASN A 107 -11.17 -5.89 20.85
CA ASN A 107 -10.52 -4.90 21.70
C ASN A 107 -9.10 -5.33 22.15
N GLN A 108 -8.82 -6.63 22.18
CA GLN A 108 -7.53 -7.20 22.59
C GLN A 108 -6.64 -7.60 21.41
N LEU A 109 -7.15 -7.48 20.17
CA LEU A 109 -6.44 -7.93 18.98
C LEU A 109 -5.31 -6.95 18.66
N ASP A 110 -4.09 -7.46 18.58
CA ASP A 110 -2.98 -6.73 17.95
C ASP A 110 -3.04 -6.93 16.43
N PRO A 111 -3.28 -5.86 15.64
CA PRO A 111 -3.34 -5.96 14.18
C PRO A 111 -2.04 -6.46 13.54
N MET A 112 -0.89 -6.33 14.21
CA MET A 112 0.40 -6.86 13.75
C MET A 112 0.46 -8.39 13.76
N THR A 113 -0.50 -9.05 14.39
CA THR A 113 -0.62 -10.52 14.41
C THR A 113 -1.47 -11.08 13.27
N ILE A 114 -2.18 -10.23 12.53
CA ILE A 114 -3.00 -10.66 11.40
C ILE A 114 -2.09 -10.87 10.18
N PRO A 115 -1.91 -12.10 9.70
CA PRO A 115 -1.02 -12.38 8.58
C PRO A 115 -1.56 -11.75 7.30
N ARG A 116 -0.68 -11.08 6.55
CA ARG A 116 -1.03 -10.42 5.29
C ARG A 116 0.17 -10.31 4.37
N THR A 117 -0.09 -10.44 3.08
CA THR A 117 0.85 -10.25 1.98
C THR A 117 0.56 -8.92 1.27
N LEU A 118 1.40 -8.49 0.32
CA LEU A 118 1.12 -7.27 -0.45
C LEU A 118 -0.20 -7.39 -1.23
N GLN A 119 -0.50 -8.57 -1.77
CA GLN A 119 -1.79 -8.82 -2.41
C GLN A 119 -2.95 -8.61 -1.43
N ASP A 120 -2.85 -9.11 -0.20
CA ASP A 120 -3.90 -8.95 0.82
C ASP A 120 -4.14 -7.46 1.12
N ILE A 121 -3.06 -6.70 1.35
CA ILE A 121 -3.11 -5.26 1.61
C ILE A 121 -3.79 -4.52 0.45
N MET A 122 -3.36 -4.79 -0.79
CA MET A 122 -3.88 -4.12 -1.99
C MET A 122 -5.34 -4.47 -2.29
N LEU A 123 -5.74 -5.73 -2.06
CA LEU A 123 -7.11 -6.17 -2.22
C LEU A 123 -8.02 -5.57 -1.14
N ALA A 124 -7.62 -5.64 0.13
CA ALA A 124 -8.38 -5.06 1.23
C ALA A 124 -8.47 -3.54 1.12
N GLY A 125 -7.42 -2.90 0.58
CA GLY A 125 -7.26 -1.45 0.50
C GLY A 125 -7.20 -0.77 1.86
N ARG A 126 -6.84 -1.54 2.91
CA ARG A 126 -6.67 -1.08 4.29
C ARG A 126 -5.41 -1.69 4.84
N GLY A 127 -4.72 -0.92 5.67
CA GLY A 127 -3.47 -1.37 6.27
C GLY A 127 -3.03 -0.47 7.42
N LEU A 128 -1.96 -0.91 8.07
CA LEU A 128 -1.21 -0.10 9.02
C LEU A 128 -0.25 0.86 8.29
N PRO A 129 0.35 1.83 8.99
CA PRO A 129 1.37 2.71 8.41
C PRO A 129 2.50 1.93 7.70
N GLN A 130 2.93 0.81 8.28
CA GLN A 130 3.95 -0.07 7.72
C GLN A 130 3.47 -0.75 6.42
N ASP A 131 2.20 -1.15 6.33
CA ASP A 131 1.65 -1.71 5.09
C ASP A 131 1.70 -0.69 3.95
N ARG A 132 1.36 0.57 4.24
CA ARG A 132 1.40 1.64 3.24
C ARG A 132 2.82 1.96 2.79
N ILE A 133 3.80 1.99 3.71
CA ILE A 133 5.22 2.14 3.38
C ILE A 133 5.70 0.97 2.51
N TRP A 134 5.34 -0.26 2.87
CA TRP A 134 5.74 -1.46 2.14
C TRP A 134 5.20 -1.47 0.70
N VAL A 135 3.91 -1.14 0.52
CA VAL A 135 3.32 -0.98 -0.81
C VAL A 135 4.05 0.11 -1.60
N PHE A 136 4.24 1.30 -1.01
CA PHE A 136 4.91 2.41 -1.69
C PHE A 136 6.31 2.03 -2.18
N ALA A 137 7.13 1.46 -1.30
CA ALA A 137 8.49 1.05 -1.63
C ALA A 137 8.53 -0.05 -2.70
N THR A 138 7.60 -1.01 -2.65
CA THR A 138 7.56 -2.08 -3.66
C THR A 138 7.13 -1.55 -5.04
N LEU A 139 6.22 -0.57 -5.09
CA LEU A 139 5.86 0.08 -6.35
C LEU A 139 7.02 0.90 -6.92
N LEU A 140 7.82 1.55 -6.08
CA LEU A 140 9.07 2.22 -6.50
C LEU A 140 10.10 1.21 -7.05
N GLU A 141 10.25 0.06 -6.41
CA GLU A 141 11.13 -1.02 -6.85
C GLU A 141 10.76 -1.52 -8.25
N GLN A 142 9.47 -1.64 -8.58
CA GLN A 142 9.01 -2.02 -9.92
C GLN A 142 9.32 -0.99 -11.02
N LEU A 143 9.69 0.23 -10.64
CA LEU A 143 10.22 1.26 -11.54
C LEU A 143 11.74 1.41 -11.47
N ASN A 144 12.43 0.56 -10.70
CA ASN A 144 13.85 0.64 -10.42
C ASN A 144 14.27 1.95 -9.73
N PHE A 145 13.39 2.55 -8.93
CA PHE A 145 13.76 3.64 -8.03
C PHE A 145 14.26 3.09 -6.71
N ASP A 146 15.47 3.51 -6.32
CA ASP A 146 16.01 3.16 -5.03
C ASP A 146 15.37 4.01 -3.92
N SER A 147 15.09 3.39 -2.78
CA SER A 147 14.53 4.08 -1.62
C SER A 147 15.07 3.54 -0.29
N VAL A 148 15.04 4.39 0.73
CA VAL A 148 15.34 4.03 2.12
C VAL A 148 14.25 4.54 3.06
N ILE A 149 14.06 3.85 4.17
CA ILE A 149 13.19 4.30 5.26
C ILE A 149 14.06 4.82 6.40
N LEU A 150 13.74 6.01 6.87
CA LEU A 150 14.24 6.56 8.12
C LEU A 150 13.17 6.33 9.20
N MET A 151 13.49 5.42 10.12
CA MET A 151 12.64 5.12 11.27
C MET A 151 13.05 6.03 12.43
N PRO A 152 12.09 6.63 13.16
CA PRO A 152 12.41 7.38 14.35
C PRO A 152 13.14 6.49 15.38
N PRO A 153 14.05 7.05 16.19
CA PRO A 153 14.75 6.28 17.22
C PRO A 153 13.74 5.77 18.27
N GLN A 154 13.99 4.58 18.84
CA GLN A 154 13.12 3.99 19.88
C GLN A 154 12.90 4.93 21.08
N SER A 155 13.87 5.79 21.38
CA SER A 155 13.77 6.81 22.44
C SER A 155 12.68 7.86 22.16
N ALA A 156 12.28 8.06 20.91
CA ALA A 156 11.20 8.95 20.51
C ALA A 156 9.81 8.31 20.66
N GLU A 157 9.70 6.98 20.82
CA GLU A 157 8.41 6.29 21.01
C GLU A 157 7.75 6.59 22.37
N ALA A 158 8.50 7.13 23.33
CA ALA A 158 8.02 7.45 24.68
C ALA A 158 6.86 8.49 24.71
N ASN A 159 6.67 9.27 23.64
CA ASN A 159 5.62 10.29 23.51
C ASN A 159 4.58 9.97 22.42
N GLY A 160 4.58 8.74 21.90
CA GLY A 160 3.76 8.31 20.77
C GLY A 160 4.61 7.86 19.58
N THR A 161 4.00 7.11 18.65
CA THR A 161 4.68 6.66 17.43
C THR A 161 4.87 7.83 16.47
N SER A 162 6.11 8.27 16.29
CA SER A 162 6.43 9.25 15.24
C SER A 162 6.41 8.57 13.86
N PRO A 163 5.87 9.21 12.82
CA PRO A 163 5.86 8.63 11.48
C PRO A 163 7.27 8.42 10.90
N ALA A 164 7.43 7.38 10.08
CA ALA A 164 8.65 7.16 9.32
C ALA A 164 8.69 8.05 8.07
N VAL A 165 9.92 8.35 7.60
CA VAL A 165 10.17 9.09 6.35
C VAL A 165 10.77 8.15 5.31
N VAL A 166 10.22 8.16 4.10
CA VAL A 166 10.77 7.44 2.95
C VAL A 166 11.53 8.43 2.08
N LEU A 167 12.82 8.18 1.88
CA LEU A 167 13.64 8.92 0.91
C LEU A 167 13.71 8.13 -0.40
N VAL A 168 13.41 8.80 -1.50
CA VAL A 168 13.48 8.23 -2.86
C VAL A 168 14.60 8.91 -3.63
N MET A 169 15.47 8.12 -4.23
CA MET A 169 16.63 8.59 -4.96
C MET A 169 16.29 8.77 -6.43
N ILE A 170 16.63 9.94 -6.98
CA ILE A 170 16.51 10.28 -8.40
C ILE A 170 17.83 10.92 -8.81
N ASP A 171 18.60 10.24 -9.64
CA ASP A 171 19.98 10.63 -9.97
C ASP A 171 20.79 10.93 -8.68
N ASP A 172 21.33 12.15 -8.55
CA ASP A 172 22.07 12.62 -7.38
C ASP A 172 21.22 13.41 -6.37
N GLN A 173 19.88 13.31 -6.48
CA GLN A 173 18.92 14.08 -5.71
C GLN A 173 17.92 13.19 -4.97
N LEU A 174 17.18 13.79 -4.04
CA LEU A 174 16.31 13.11 -3.09
C LEU A 174 14.92 13.76 -3.04
N MET A 175 13.90 12.90 -3.08
CA MET A 175 12.55 13.22 -2.65
C MET A 175 12.30 12.63 -1.26
N ALA A 176 11.45 13.28 -0.46
CA ALA A 176 11.10 12.82 0.87
C ALA A 176 9.58 12.70 1.01
N PHE A 177 9.11 11.58 1.54
CA PHE A 177 7.68 11.28 1.69
C PHE A 177 7.39 10.77 3.10
N CYS A 178 6.19 11.07 3.58
CA CYS A 178 5.63 10.45 4.78
C CYS A 178 4.32 9.74 4.41
N PRO A 179 4.36 8.43 4.10
CA PRO A 179 3.17 7.69 3.71
C PRO A 179 2.07 7.67 4.77
N GLU A 180 2.41 7.62 6.06
CA GLU A 180 1.43 7.65 7.14
C GLU A 180 0.59 8.94 7.12
N LEU A 181 1.24 10.08 6.93
CA LEU A 181 0.59 11.38 6.86
C LEU A 181 0.02 11.70 5.46
N ALA A 182 0.31 10.87 4.45
CA ALA A 182 -0.03 11.11 3.04
C ALA A 182 0.51 12.44 2.50
N VAL A 183 1.76 12.77 2.84
CA VAL A 183 2.40 14.05 2.54
C VAL A 183 3.76 13.85 1.85
N GLU A 184 4.02 14.64 0.80
CA GLU A 184 5.34 14.87 0.23
C GLU A 184 6.04 16.01 0.99
N LEU A 185 7.27 15.78 1.45
CA LEU A 185 8.11 16.75 2.15
C LEU A 185 8.98 17.51 1.13
N GLN A 186 8.34 18.40 0.37
CA GLN A 186 8.92 19.22 -0.68
C GLN A 186 10.03 20.15 -0.15
N LYS A 187 11.07 20.39 -0.96
CA LYS A 187 12.15 21.30 -0.55
C LYS A 187 11.73 22.76 -0.52
N SER A 188 10.88 23.14 -1.48
CA SER A 188 10.38 24.48 -1.65
C SER A 188 8.87 24.45 -1.84
N SER A 189 8.18 25.35 -1.16
CA SER A 189 6.75 25.59 -1.37
C SER A 189 6.47 26.34 -2.68
N GLU A 190 7.48 27.00 -3.27
CA GLU A 190 7.34 27.78 -4.51
C GLU A 190 7.60 26.93 -5.76
N ASP A 191 8.50 25.95 -5.66
CA ASP A 191 8.84 25.04 -6.76
C ASP A 191 8.88 23.59 -6.25
N ALA A 192 7.79 22.88 -6.51
CA ALA A 192 7.67 21.47 -6.16
C ALA A 192 8.74 20.61 -6.85
N ASN A 193 9.31 21.02 -7.97
CA ASN A 193 10.32 20.23 -8.68
C ASN A 193 11.73 20.41 -8.09
N GLN A 194 11.89 21.31 -7.12
CA GLN A 194 13.17 21.46 -6.44
C GLN A 194 13.41 20.29 -5.48
N LEU A 195 14.49 19.54 -5.72
CA LEU A 195 14.83 18.36 -4.93
C LEU A 195 15.92 18.62 -3.89
N TRP A 196 15.92 17.77 -2.86
CA TRP A 196 16.96 17.74 -1.85
C TRP A 196 18.24 17.14 -2.41
N THR A 197 19.37 17.56 -1.86
CA THR A 197 20.67 16.89 -2.08
C THR A 197 21.11 16.23 -0.78
N ALA A 198 21.91 15.16 -0.87
CA ALA A 198 22.45 14.52 0.32
C ALA A 198 23.23 15.50 1.21
N THR A 199 23.99 16.43 0.61
CA THR A 199 24.72 17.47 1.33
C THR A 199 23.78 18.38 2.11
N THR A 200 22.73 18.91 1.48
CA THR A 200 21.77 19.80 2.16
C THR A 200 21.07 19.11 3.34
N LEU A 201 20.73 17.82 3.20
CA LEU A 201 20.10 17.06 4.28
C LEU A 201 21.07 16.68 5.39
N SER A 202 22.36 16.54 5.08
CA SER A 202 23.39 16.27 6.09
C SER A 202 23.64 17.46 7.00
N GLU A 203 23.49 18.68 6.49
CA GLU A 203 23.71 19.92 7.24
C GLU A 203 22.55 20.22 8.19
N ASP A 204 21.31 20.16 7.69
CA ASP A 204 20.09 20.36 8.49
C ASP A 204 18.99 19.40 8.05
N PHE A 205 18.97 18.17 8.60
CA PHE A 205 17.90 17.23 8.28
C PHE A 205 16.51 17.77 8.70
N THR A 206 16.42 18.63 9.71
CA THR A 206 15.13 19.18 10.17
C THR A 206 14.48 20.10 9.13
N SER A 207 15.24 20.54 8.11
CA SER A 207 14.71 21.35 7.02
C SER A 207 13.60 20.66 6.24
N ILE A 208 13.57 19.31 6.18
CA ILE A 208 12.51 18.56 5.48
C ILE A 208 11.13 18.74 6.12
N PHE A 209 11.08 19.20 7.36
CA PHE A 209 9.83 19.46 8.06
C PHE A 209 9.44 20.94 8.04
N LYS A 210 10.30 21.81 7.48
CA LYS A 210 10.02 23.23 7.24
C LYS A 210 9.34 23.49 5.88
N THR A 211 9.00 22.42 5.17
CA THR A 211 8.30 22.35 3.89
C THR A 211 7.00 23.15 3.81
N PHE A 212 6.36 23.42 4.94
CA PHE A 212 5.04 24.05 5.01
C PHE A 212 5.12 25.46 5.65
N PRO A 213 5.79 26.44 5.02
CA PRO A 213 5.92 27.77 5.58
C PRO A 213 4.55 28.42 5.79
N GLY A 214 4.32 28.96 6.99
CA GLY A 214 3.04 29.60 7.35
C GLY A 214 1.92 28.64 7.76
N VAL A 215 2.15 27.31 7.74
CA VAL A 215 1.18 26.34 8.27
C VAL A 215 1.36 26.21 9.78
N ASN A 216 0.35 26.60 10.54
CA ASN A 216 0.31 26.40 11.99
C ASN A 216 -0.30 25.04 12.31
N PHE A 217 0.54 24.09 12.72
CA PHE A 217 0.08 22.79 13.16
C PHE A 217 -0.42 22.82 14.61
N PRO A 218 -1.53 22.13 14.95
CA PRO A 218 -1.99 22.00 16.33
C PRO A 218 -0.91 21.38 17.25
N GLU A 219 -0.94 21.75 18.53
CA GLU A 219 -0.08 21.12 19.54
C GLU A 219 -0.29 19.59 19.55
N GLY A 220 0.80 18.83 19.64
CA GLY A 220 0.76 17.37 19.56
C GLY A 220 0.60 16.79 18.15
N SER A 221 0.59 17.63 17.10
CA SER A 221 0.60 17.16 15.71
C SER A 221 1.83 16.27 15.42
N PRO A 222 1.67 15.16 14.67
CA PRO A 222 2.80 14.29 14.31
C PRO A 222 3.98 15.02 13.67
N ILE A 223 3.73 16.06 12.86
CA ILE A 223 4.82 16.82 12.22
C ILE A 223 5.67 17.60 13.22
N LEU A 224 5.07 18.13 14.31
CA LEU A 224 5.79 18.82 15.37
C LEU A 224 6.62 17.83 16.19
N GLN A 225 6.11 16.60 16.39
CA GLN A 225 6.87 15.53 17.02
C GLN A 225 8.08 15.13 16.16
N MET A 226 7.89 15.02 14.84
CA MET A 226 8.98 14.73 13.89
C MET A 226 10.05 15.82 13.89
N GLN A 227 9.68 17.09 14.02
CA GLN A 227 10.62 18.22 14.12
C GLN A 227 11.48 18.16 15.40
N ALA A 228 10.97 17.56 16.47
CA ALA A 228 11.68 17.44 17.74
C ALA A 228 12.66 16.25 17.81
N ILE A 229 12.60 15.32 16.84
CA ILE A 229 13.46 14.13 16.81
C ILE A 229 14.88 14.49 16.35
N ASP A 230 15.89 13.93 17.01
CA ASP A 230 17.25 13.90 16.49
C ASP A 230 17.42 12.78 15.46
N TRP A 231 17.16 13.11 14.19
CA TRP A 231 17.23 12.20 13.05
C TRP A 231 18.65 11.70 12.73
N LYS A 232 19.69 12.23 13.39
CA LYS A 232 21.05 11.65 13.32
C LYS A 232 21.10 10.27 13.98
N THR A 233 20.20 10.00 14.93
CA THR A 233 20.06 8.72 15.64
C THR A 233 19.00 7.80 15.03
N ALA A 234 18.31 8.25 13.98
CA ALA A 234 17.31 7.45 13.28
C ALA A 234 17.93 6.19 12.67
N GLU A 235 17.19 5.07 12.76
CA GLU A 235 17.54 3.83 12.09
C GLU A 235 17.25 3.98 10.60
N VAL A 236 18.16 3.50 9.76
CA VAL A 236 18.02 3.56 8.30
C VAL A 236 17.91 2.15 7.78
N VAL A 237 16.77 1.84 7.17
CA VAL A 237 16.46 0.50 6.69
C VAL A 237 16.12 0.49 5.20
N LEU A 238 16.51 -0.59 4.54
CA LEU A 238 16.18 -0.90 3.16
C LEU A 238 14.79 -1.56 3.12
N PRO A 239 13.81 -1.02 2.37
CA PRO A 239 12.42 -1.48 2.41
C PRO A 239 12.14 -2.77 1.60
N TYR A 240 13.18 -3.40 1.04
CA TYR A 240 13.04 -4.52 0.12
C TYR A 240 12.79 -5.85 0.86
N ALA A 241 12.03 -6.74 0.23
CA ALA A 241 11.84 -8.08 0.75
C ALA A 241 13.17 -8.85 0.68
N MET A 242 13.58 -9.51 1.77
CA MET A 242 14.82 -10.30 1.80
C MET A 242 14.85 -11.42 0.74
N LEU A 243 13.69 -11.90 0.27
CA LEU A 243 13.59 -12.88 -0.81
C LEU A 243 14.14 -12.35 -2.16
N SER A 244 14.12 -11.03 -2.36
CA SER A 244 14.66 -10.36 -3.56
C SER A 244 16.16 -10.55 -3.73
N THR A 245 16.89 -10.97 -2.70
CA THR A 245 18.34 -11.20 -2.81
C THR A 245 18.69 -12.66 -3.08
N SER A 246 17.70 -13.53 -3.33
CA SER A 246 17.95 -14.96 -3.54
C SER A 246 18.36 -15.28 -4.99
N ARG A 247 19.26 -16.26 -5.15
CA ARG A 247 19.77 -16.71 -6.47
C ARG A 247 18.68 -17.20 -7.41
N ARG A 248 17.62 -17.79 -6.84
CA ARG A 248 16.45 -18.23 -7.60
C ARG A 248 15.68 -17.05 -8.20
N MET A 249 15.58 -15.92 -7.49
CA MET A 249 14.93 -14.73 -8.05
C MET A 249 15.78 -14.12 -9.15
N GLU A 250 17.11 -14.12 -9.01
CA GLU A 250 18.04 -13.71 -10.07
C GLU A 250 17.83 -14.54 -11.34
N ALA A 251 17.85 -15.88 -11.20
CA ALA A 251 17.63 -16.79 -12.32
C ALA A 251 16.25 -16.62 -12.97
N LEU A 252 15.20 -16.40 -12.18
CA LEU A 252 13.86 -16.15 -12.71
C LEU A 252 13.77 -14.80 -13.42
N GLN A 253 14.41 -13.75 -12.88
CA GLN A 253 14.35 -12.41 -13.47
C GLN A 253 14.98 -12.38 -14.85
N ILE A 254 16.07 -13.12 -15.07
CA ILE A 254 16.71 -13.27 -16.39
C ILE A 254 15.73 -13.82 -17.43
N GLU A 255 14.80 -14.69 -17.01
CA GLU A 255 13.86 -15.39 -17.88
C GLU A 255 12.52 -14.65 -18.01
N PHE A 256 12.26 -13.65 -17.16
CA PHE A 256 11.05 -12.83 -17.21
C PHE A 256 11.12 -11.83 -18.37
N ALA A 257 10.49 -12.18 -19.49
CA ALA A 257 10.40 -11.35 -20.68
C ALA A 257 8.95 -10.98 -21.05
N GLY A 258 8.80 -9.91 -21.85
CA GLY A 258 7.50 -9.46 -22.37
C GLY A 258 6.52 -9.10 -21.26
N ASP A 259 5.30 -9.64 -21.33
CA ASP A 259 4.21 -9.33 -20.39
C ASP A 259 4.47 -9.74 -18.93
N MET A 260 5.49 -10.58 -18.71
CA MET A 260 5.92 -11.07 -17.40
C MET A 260 7.15 -10.33 -16.86
N SER A 261 7.68 -9.34 -17.58
CA SER A 261 8.80 -8.53 -17.12
C SER A 261 8.45 -7.83 -15.81
N CYS A 262 9.21 -8.11 -14.75
CA CYS A 262 8.95 -7.65 -13.39
C CYS A 262 10.24 -7.68 -12.59
N THR A 263 10.46 -6.68 -11.74
CA THR A 263 11.62 -6.64 -10.82
C THR A 263 11.32 -7.57 -9.65
N ILE A 264 12.06 -8.67 -9.54
CA ILE A 264 11.93 -9.67 -8.47
C ILE A 264 13.27 -9.96 -7.79
N TYR A 265 14.36 -9.45 -8.35
CA TYR A 265 15.71 -9.61 -7.84
C TYR A 265 16.40 -8.27 -7.72
N GLN A 266 16.97 -8.03 -6.54
CA GLN A 266 17.72 -6.82 -6.22
C GLN A 266 19.08 -7.19 -5.61
N PRO A 267 20.18 -7.09 -6.39
CA PRO A 267 21.51 -7.41 -5.89
C PRO A 267 21.96 -6.34 -4.91
N LEU A 268 22.54 -6.76 -3.78
CA LEU A 268 22.99 -5.85 -2.74
C LEU A 268 24.45 -5.44 -2.94
N ALA A 269 25.33 -6.41 -3.17
CA ALA A 269 26.64 -6.18 -3.76
C ALA A 269 26.53 -6.03 -5.27
N GLY A 270 27.46 -5.27 -5.86
CA GLY A 270 27.56 -5.21 -7.31
C GLY A 270 28.26 -6.44 -7.87
N ASP A 271 27.98 -6.74 -9.13
CA ASP A 271 28.73 -7.69 -9.94
C ASP A 271 28.87 -7.17 -11.37
N ASP A 272 29.68 -7.86 -12.19
CA ASP A 272 29.95 -7.45 -13.57
C ASP A 272 28.71 -7.50 -14.48
N ALA A 273 27.65 -8.24 -14.11
CA ALA A 273 26.44 -8.41 -14.90
C ALA A 273 25.32 -7.42 -14.53
N ASN A 274 25.23 -7.04 -13.26
CA ASN A 274 24.16 -6.26 -12.65
C ASN A 274 24.61 -4.83 -12.25
N GLY A 275 25.90 -4.51 -12.40
CA GLY A 275 26.45 -3.19 -12.08
C GLY A 275 26.59 -2.95 -10.58
N ALA A 276 26.55 -1.70 -10.14
CA ALA A 276 26.63 -1.37 -8.71
C ALA A 276 25.37 -1.87 -7.98
N GLY A 277 25.54 -2.73 -6.99
CA GLY A 277 24.45 -3.25 -6.18
C GLY A 277 23.78 -2.16 -5.32
N LEU A 278 22.56 -2.42 -4.87
CA LEU A 278 21.73 -1.49 -4.11
C LEU A 278 22.49 -0.90 -2.91
N GLY A 279 23.25 -1.72 -2.18
CA GLY A 279 24.00 -1.26 -1.01
C GLY A 279 25.03 -0.20 -1.38
N VAL A 280 25.70 -0.36 -2.52
CA VAL A 280 26.67 0.60 -3.05
C VAL A 280 25.97 1.87 -3.53
N ARG A 281 24.88 1.75 -4.30
CA ARG A 281 24.14 2.91 -4.84
C ARG A 281 23.56 3.79 -3.72
N VAL A 282 22.92 3.16 -2.73
CA VAL A 282 22.38 3.85 -1.56
C VAL A 282 23.51 4.49 -0.75
N SER A 283 24.57 3.73 -0.45
CA SER A 283 25.67 4.24 0.37
C SER A 283 26.41 5.36 -0.31
N SER A 284 26.64 5.31 -1.63
CA SER A 284 27.38 6.36 -2.34
C SER A 284 26.65 7.70 -2.30
N LEU A 285 25.34 7.69 -2.53
CA LEU A 285 24.53 8.90 -2.54
C LEU A 285 24.24 9.41 -1.12
N LEU A 286 23.86 8.51 -0.21
CA LEU A 286 23.38 8.90 1.10
C LEU A 286 24.48 8.93 2.17
N LYS A 287 25.73 8.56 1.91
CA LYS A 287 26.82 8.66 2.91
C LYS A 287 26.88 9.98 3.67
N PRO A 288 26.71 11.17 3.04
CA PRO A 288 26.67 12.44 3.78
C PRO A 288 25.54 12.49 4.82
N VAL A 289 24.37 11.94 4.49
CA VAL A 289 23.20 11.90 5.37
C VAL A 289 23.35 10.80 6.42
N LEU A 290 23.77 9.60 6.01
CA LEU A 290 23.84 8.40 6.84
C LEU A 290 25.02 8.43 7.82
N GLY A 291 26.11 9.11 7.49
CA GLY A 291 27.35 9.02 8.25
C GLY A 291 27.86 7.58 8.30
N GLU A 292 28.19 7.11 9.50
CA GLU A 292 28.71 5.75 9.76
C GLU A 292 27.60 4.72 10.10
N ARG A 293 26.33 5.05 9.86
CA ARG A 293 25.20 4.15 10.16
C ARG A 293 25.23 2.91 9.28
N LYS A 294 25.04 1.74 9.89
CA LYS A 294 24.90 0.46 9.16
C LYS A 294 23.54 0.40 8.49
N LEU A 295 23.52 0.21 7.17
CA LEU A 295 22.30 -0.10 6.44
C LEU A 295 21.85 -1.53 6.77
N THR A 296 20.61 -1.69 7.23
CA THR A 296 19.98 -2.98 7.51
C THR A 296 18.73 -3.17 6.65
N PHE A 297 18.24 -4.40 6.52
CA PHE A 297 16.96 -4.64 5.88
C PHE A 297 15.82 -4.41 6.86
N TRP A 298 14.73 -3.86 6.34
CA TRP A 298 13.52 -3.73 7.13
C TRP A 298 12.91 -5.11 7.36
N SER A 299 12.76 -5.50 8.63
CA SER A 299 12.24 -6.84 8.97
C SER A 299 10.75 -7.03 8.66
N TYR A 300 9.99 -5.96 8.41
CA TYR A 300 8.53 -6.01 8.30
C TYR A 300 8.01 -6.88 7.14
N PRO A 301 8.46 -6.71 5.88
CA PRO A 301 8.02 -7.58 4.78
C PRO A 301 8.25 -9.06 5.05
N HIS A 302 9.43 -9.40 5.59
CA HIS A 302 9.79 -10.78 5.91
C HIS A 302 8.89 -11.36 7.00
N LYS A 303 8.67 -10.63 8.10
CA LYS A 303 7.76 -11.05 9.19
C LYS A 303 6.34 -11.32 8.67
N MET A 304 5.82 -10.46 7.81
CA MET A 304 4.47 -10.60 7.23
C MET A 304 4.33 -11.82 6.32
N TYR A 305 5.33 -12.10 5.47
CA TYR A 305 5.37 -13.35 4.70
C TYR A 305 5.50 -14.57 5.60
N GLN A 306 6.39 -14.55 6.59
CA GLN A 306 6.59 -15.66 7.51
C GLN A 306 5.32 -15.98 8.31
N GLN A 307 4.64 -14.95 8.84
CA GLN A 307 3.35 -15.11 9.51
C GLN A 307 2.29 -15.71 8.58
N SER A 308 2.29 -15.34 7.29
CA SER A 308 1.35 -15.90 6.30
C SER A 308 1.63 -17.36 5.97
N LEU A 309 2.89 -17.78 5.99
CA LEU A 309 3.31 -19.17 5.75
C LEU A 309 3.06 -20.07 6.95
N LEU A 310 3.31 -19.56 8.15
CA LEU A 310 3.22 -20.28 9.42
C LEU A 310 1.93 -19.96 10.18
N ALA A 311 0.91 -19.45 9.49
CA ALA A 311 -0.33 -19.01 10.10
C ALA A 311 -1.05 -20.17 10.80
N SER A 312 -1.40 -20.00 12.07
CA SER A 312 -2.32 -20.89 12.76
C SER A 312 -3.73 -20.79 12.18
N GLU A 313 -4.61 -21.75 12.47
CA GLU A 313 -6.03 -21.68 12.07
C GLU A 313 -6.72 -20.40 12.56
N GLU A 314 -6.37 -19.96 13.78
CA GLU A 314 -6.86 -18.69 14.32
C GLU A 314 -6.38 -17.49 13.49
N ALA A 315 -5.09 -17.44 13.16
CA ALA A 315 -4.52 -16.36 12.36
C ALA A 315 -5.12 -16.32 10.94
N LEU A 316 -5.38 -17.49 10.34
CA LEU A 316 -6.10 -17.60 9.07
C LEU A 316 -7.54 -17.09 9.18
N THR A 317 -8.24 -17.40 10.27
CA THR A 317 -9.60 -16.90 10.52
C THR A 317 -9.61 -15.37 10.64
N LEU A 318 -8.65 -14.79 11.37
CA LEU A 318 -8.52 -13.34 11.50
C LEU A 318 -8.23 -12.67 10.14
N ARG A 319 -7.39 -13.29 9.32
CA ARG A 319 -7.14 -12.84 7.94
C ARG A 319 -8.40 -12.94 7.08
N GLU A 320 -9.20 -13.99 7.20
CA GLU A 320 -10.48 -14.08 6.48
C GLU A 320 -11.45 -12.98 6.91
N LEU A 321 -11.52 -12.67 8.21
CA LEU A 321 -12.36 -11.59 8.74
C LEU A 321 -11.90 -10.21 8.25
N SER A 322 -10.59 -9.97 8.14
CA SER A 322 -10.09 -8.70 7.59
C SER A 322 -10.43 -8.52 6.09
N HIS A 323 -10.71 -9.63 5.38
CA HIS A 323 -11.12 -9.67 3.97
C HIS A 323 -12.58 -10.11 3.76
N ALA A 324 -13.43 -10.05 4.79
CA ALA A 324 -14.74 -10.69 4.78
C ALA A 324 -15.59 -10.29 3.56
N THR A 325 -15.59 -9.00 3.19
CA THR A 325 -16.36 -8.50 2.03
C THR A 325 -15.81 -8.97 0.69
N LEU A 326 -14.51 -9.23 0.56
CA LEU A 326 -13.88 -9.74 -0.65
C LEU A 326 -14.20 -11.23 -0.85
N MET A 327 -14.14 -11.99 0.26
CA MET A 327 -14.27 -13.45 0.24
C MET A 327 -15.72 -13.92 0.22
N LYS A 328 -16.67 -13.05 0.59
CA LYS A 328 -18.09 -13.38 0.54
C LYS A 328 -18.56 -13.63 -0.89
N GLU A 329 -19.02 -14.85 -1.11
CA GLU A 329 -19.76 -15.21 -2.31
C GLU A 329 -21.19 -14.69 -2.24
N VAL A 330 -21.64 -14.08 -3.33
CA VAL A 330 -23.02 -13.63 -3.48
C VAL A 330 -23.71 -14.48 -4.54
N ARG A 331 -24.95 -14.90 -4.22
CA ARG A 331 -25.83 -15.56 -5.17
C ARG A 331 -26.24 -14.56 -6.24
N THR A 332 -25.85 -14.82 -7.48
CA THR A 332 -26.41 -14.12 -8.64
C THR A 332 -27.31 -15.04 -9.43
N VAL A 333 -28.50 -14.53 -9.74
CA VAL A 333 -29.48 -15.20 -10.57
C VAL A 333 -29.41 -14.55 -11.95
N ARG A 334 -28.98 -15.30 -12.96
CA ARG A 334 -29.05 -14.85 -14.36
C ARG A 334 -30.16 -15.64 -15.06
N ALA A 335 -31.11 -14.94 -15.66
CA ALA A 335 -32.03 -15.55 -16.60
C ALA A 335 -31.28 -15.78 -17.91
N ASN A 336 -31.23 -17.03 -18.37
CA ASN A 336 -30.84 -17.35 -19.73
C ASN A 336 -32.14 -17.49 -20.52
N GLU A 337 -32.32 -16.65 -21.55
CA GLU A 337 -33.38 -16.85 -22.53
C GLU A 337 -32.80 -17.76 -23.62
N ASP A 338 -33.08 -19.05 -23.53
CA ASP A 338 -32.93 -19.94 -24.68
C ASP A 338 -34.01 -19.57 -25.72
N GLN A 339 -33.69 -19.74 -27.00
CA GLN A 339 -34.59 -19.41 -28.12
C GLN A 339 -35.92 -20.20 -28.12
N ASN A 340 -36.12 -21.10 -27.16
CA ASN A 340 -37.36 -21.83 -26.89
C ASN A 340 -37.84 -21.58 -25.45
N GLU A 341 -38.45 -20.42 -25.19
CA GLU A 341 -39.42 -20.04 -24.14
C GLU A 341 -39.25 -20.47 -22.66
N GLU A 342 -38.24 -21.24 -22.26
CA GLU A 342 -38.02 -21.64 -20.88
C GLU A 342 -36.92 -20.78 -20.25
N LYS A 343 -37.32 -19.84 -19.38
CA LYS A 343 -36.36 -19.04 -18.60
C LYS A 343 -35.64 -19.94 -17.60
N THR A 344 -34.47 -20.43 -17.98
CA THR A 344 -33.61 -21.15 -17.05
C THR A 344 -32.82 -20.14 -16.21
N TYR A 345 -32.94 -20.26 -14.89
CA TYR A 345 -32.21 -19.40 -13.95
C TYR A 345 -30.94 -20.12 -13.51
N LYS A 346 -29.77 -19.65 -13.97
CA LYS A 346 -28.49 -20.15 -13.47
C LYS A 346 -28.10 -19.36 -12.22
N VAL A 347 -27.94 -20.07 -11.10
CA VAL A 347 -27.42 -19.51 -9.85
C VAL A 347 -25.92 -19.68 -9.84
N ASN A 348 -25.18 -18.58 -9.95
CA ASN A 348 -23.73 -18.57 -9.78
C ASN A 348 -23.37 -17.95 -8.42
N MET A 349 -22.52 -18.65 -7.67
CA MET A 349 -21.83 -18.10 -6.49
C MET A 349 -20.51 -17.50 -6.97
N GLU A 350 -20.38 -16.18 -6.89
CA GLU A 350 -19.17 -15.47 -7.33
C GLU A 350 -18.69 -14.52 -6.23
N ARG A 351 -17.36 -14.45 -6.03
CA ARG A 351 -16.70 -13.44 -5.21
C ARG A 351 -16.60 -12.13 -5.98
N GLN A 352 -17.76 -11.48 -6.20
CA GLN A 352 -17.86 -10.32 -7.10
C GLN A 352 -16.98 -9.16 -6.65
N MET A 353 -16.88 -8.94 -5.34
CA MET A 353 -16.06 -7.87 -4.77
C MET A 353 -14.56 -8.10 -5.05
N LEU A 354 -14.08 -9.33 -4.83
CA LEU A 354 -12.70 -9.73 -5.18
C LEU A 354 -12.43 -9.55 -6.67
N LYS A 355 -13.36 -9.99 -7.54
CA LYS A 355 -13.23 -9.83 -8.98
C LYS A 355 -13.14 -8.36 -9.38
N ALA A 356 -14.03 -7.51 -8.85
CA ALA A 356 -14.04 -6.08 -9.16
C ALA A 356 -12.72 -5.41 -8.73
N ARG A 357 -12.25 -5.71 -7.51
CA ARG A 357 -11.00 -5.17 -6.99
C ARG A 357 -9.78 -5.61 -7.80
N LEU A 358 -9.71 -6.88 -8.20
CA LEU A 358 -8.66 -7.36 -9.10
C LEU A 358 -8.69 -6.64 -10.45
N GLN A 359 -9.88 -6.44 -11.05
CA GLN A 359 -9.97 -5.69 -12.31
C GLN A 359 -9.48 -4.25 -12.15
N GLN A 360 -9.83 -3.58 -11.05
CA GLN A 360 -9.33 -2.23 -10.77
C GLN A 360 -7.80 -2.21 -10.66
N LEU A 361 -7.22 -3.09 -9.83
CA LEU A 361 -5.76 -3.17 -9.63
C LEU A 361 -4.99 -3.53 -10.92
N LEU A 362 -5.65 -4.16 -11.89
CA LEU A 362 -5.08 -4.48 -13.19
C LEU A 362 -5.30 -3.38 -14.24
N GLY A 363 -5.86 -2.22 -13.86
CA GLY A 363 -6.15 -1.11 -14.77
C GLY A 363 -7.43 -1.28 -15.61
N ASN A 364 -8.22 -2.33 -15.38
CA ASN A 364 -9.48 -2.59 -16.10
C ASN A 364 -10.67 -1.87 -15.44
N GLU A 365 -10.56 -0.54 -15.32
CA GLU A 365 -11.47 0.33 -14.56
C GLU A 365 -12.93 0.22 -15.01
N THR A 366 -13.18 0.09 -16.32
CA THR A 366 -14.55 -0.03 -16.86
C THR A 366 -15.27 -1.29 -16.36
N GLU A 367 -14.57 -2.43 -16.35
CA GLU A 367 -15.15 -3.69 -15.84
C GLU A 367 -15.27 -3.71 -14.32
N ALA A 368 -14.30 -3.09 -13.63
CA ALA A 368 -14.36 -2.89 -12.19
C ALA A 368 -15.59 -2.05 -11.79
N LEU A 369 -15.76 -0.87 -12.39
CA LEU A 369 -16.86 0.06 -12.12
C LEU A 369 -18.23 -0.59 -12.41
N ARG A 370 -18.36 -1.31 -13.53
CA ARG A 370 -19.60 -2.05 -13.84
C ARG A 370 -19.94 -3.08 -12.76
N THR A 371 -18.92 -3.77 -12.25
CA THR A 371 -19.11 -4.79 -11.20
C THR A 371 -19.45 -4.13 -9.86
N TYR A 372 -18.80 -3.03 -9.49
CA TYR A 372 -19.12 -2.28 -8.27
C TYR A 372 -20.55 -1.73 -8.28
N ILE A 373 -21.00 -1.16 -9.40
CA ILE A 373 -22.39 -0.70 -9.56
C ILE A 373 -23.37 -1.86 -9.34
N ARG A 374 -23.09 -3.04 -9.92
CA ARG A 374 -23.93 -4.22 -9.71
C ARG A 374 -24.01 -4.62 -8.24
N ILE A 375 -22.88 -4.62 -7.52
CA ILE A 375 -22.84 -4.93 -6.08
C ILE A 375 -23.71 -3.95 -5.29
N ARG A 376 -23.62 -2.65 -5.59
CA ARG A 376 -24.40 -1.60 -4.90
C ARG A 376 -25.91 -1.72 -5.11
N LEU A 377 -26.34 -2.30 -6.22
CA LEU A 377 -27.76 -2.51 -6.56
C LEU A 377 -28.33 -3.81 -5.98
N GLN A 378 -27.54 -4.61 -5.28
CA GLN A 378 -28.03 -5.82 -4.63
C GLN A 378 -28.97 -5.46 -3.48
N PHE A 379 -30.18 -6.02 -3.52
CA PHE A 379 -31.18 -5.82 -2.47
C PHE A 379 -30.91 -6.68 -1.24
N SER A 380 -31.39 -6.23 -0.08
CA SER A 380 -31.43 -7.06 1.12
C SER A 380 -32.30 -8.31 0.91
N VAL A 381 -31.93 -9.39 1.59
CA VAL A 381 -32.72 -10.62 1.64
C VAL A 381 -33.82 -10.46 2.69
N THR A 382 -35.04 -10.80 2.31
CA THR A 382 -36.21 -10.81 3.21
C THR A 382 -36.21 -12.06 4.09
N GLY A 383 -36.57 -11.90 5.36
CA GLY A 383 -36.71 -13.01 6.30
C GLY A 383 -36.22 -12.64 7.70
N THR A 384 -36.21 -13.62 8.60
CA THR A 384 -35.76 -13.48 9.99
C THR A 384 -34.74 -14.56 10.33
N GLY A 385 -33.83 -14.26 11.27
CA GLY A 385 -32.83 -15.21 11.77
C GLY A 385 -31.39 -14.83 11.46
N ALA A 386 -30.45 -15.51 12.11
CA ALA A 386 -29.02 -15.17 12.07
C ALA A 386 -28.42 -15.22 10.65
N ALA A 387 -28.79 -16.21 9.84
CA ALA A 387 -28.29 -16.32 8.46
C ALA A 387 -28.72 -15.14 7.57
N VAL A 388 -29.95 -14.65 7.75
CA VAL A 388 -30.46 -13.47 7.01
C VAL A 388 -29.79 -12.20 7.50
N GLN A 389 -29.59 -12.05 8.81
CA GLN A 389 -28.85 -10.91 9.39
C GLN A 389 -27.41 -10.86 8.88
N PHE A 390 -26.70 -12.00 8.89
CA PHE A 390 -25.35 -12.13 8.34
C PHE A 390 -25.31 -11.76 6.85
N GLU A 391 -26.21 -12.32 6.02
CA GLU A 391 -26.25 -12.03 4.59
C GLU A 391 -26.52 -10.54 4.32
N ASN A 392 -27.44 -9.93 5.07
CA ASN A 392 -27.77 -8.52 4.93
C ASN A 392 -26.62 -7.62 5.40
N LEU A 393 -25.91 -7.97 6.48
CA LEU A 393 -24.71 -7.26 6.90
C LEU A 393 -23.64 -7.33 5.81
N MET A 394 -23.36 -8.53 5.28
CA MET A 394 -22.33 -8.68 4.25
C MET A 394 -22.65 -7.91 2.97
N ARG A 395 -23.91 -7.92 2.51
CA ARG A 395 -24.34 -7.09 1.37
C ARG A 395 -24.22 -5.60 1.66
N PHE A 396 -24.56 -5.18 2.87
CA PHE A 396 -24.42 -3.78 3.28
C PHE A 396 -22.94 -3.35 3.25
N LEU A 397 -22.03 -4.14 3.83
CA LEU A 397 -20.59 -3.87 3.84
C LEU A 397 -20.00 -3.91 2.42
N GLN A 398 -20.42 -4.86 1.58
CA GLN A 398 -19.98 -4.91 0.18
C GLN A 398 -20.49 -3.71 -0.64
N ALA A 399 -21.73 -3.26 -0.41
CA ALA A 399 -22.27 -2.09 -1.07
C ALA A 399 -21.55 -0.80 -0.63
N GLU A 400 -21.20 -0.70 0.64
CA GLU A 400 -20.37 0.38 1.19
C GLU A 400 -19.00 0.41 0.49
N ASP A 401 -18.27 -0.72 0.45
CA ASP A 401 -16.98 -0.80 -0.23
C ASP A 401 -17.10 -0.47 -1.71
N ALA A 402 -18.04 -1.11 -2.40
CA ALA A 402 -18.21 -0.94 -3.83
C ALA A 402 -18.48 0.53 -4.18
N GLN A 403 -19.15 1.28 -3.31
CA GLN A 403 -19.35 2.72 -3.52
C GLN A 403 -18.06 3.52 -3.35
N TYR A 404 -17.25 3.23 -2.32
CA TYR A 404 -15.94 3.86 -2.16
C TYR A 404 -15.01 3.55 -3.35
N TRP A 405 -14.87 2.27 -3.71
CA TRP A 405 -14.00 1.84 -4.80
C TRP A 405 -14.48 2.30 -6.18
N SER A 406 -15.80 2.44 -6.40
CA SER A 406 -16.31 3.10 -7.61
C SER A 406 -15.77 4.52 -7.75
N ALA A 407 -15.69 5.26 -6.64
CA ALA A 407 -15.20 6.62 -6.66
C ALA A 407 -13.69 6.70 -6.86
N ILE A 408 -12.93 5.77 -6.27
CA ILE A 408 -11.48 5.63 -6.54
C ILE A 408 -11.26 5.37 -8.02
N SER A 409 -11.95 4.39 -8.63
CA SER A 409 -11.81 4.13 -10.07
C SER A 409 -12.17 5.36 -10.92
N GLN A 410 -13.23 6.10 -10.56
CA GLN A 410 -13.57 7.34 -11.26
C GLN A 410 -12.49 8.42 -11.10
N TYR A 411 -11.87 8.52 -9.92
CA TYR A 411 -10.79 9.47 -9.65
C TYR A 411 -9.53 9.11 -10.45
N GLU A 412 -9.17 7.82 -10.50
CA GLU A 412 -8.05 7.27 -11.27
C GLU A 412 -8.23 7.52 -12.78
N SER A 413 -9.46 7.37 -13.31
CA SER A 413 -9.80 7.74 -14.69
C SER A 413 -9.87 9.25 -14.96
N GLN A 414 -9.43 10.11 -14.03
CA GLN A 414 -9.53 11.58 -14.09
C GLN A 414 -10.98 12.13 -14.18
N GLY A 415 -11.97 11.30 -13.84
CA GLY A 415 -13.39 11.67 -13.76
C GLY A 415 -13.72 12.38 -12.46
N TYR A 416 -13.00 13.45 -12.11
CA TYR A 416 -13.04 14.09 -10.79
C TYR A 416 -14.45 14.54 -10.35
N ARG A 417 -15.26 15.05 -11.28
CA ARG A 417 -16.67 15.39 -11.01
C ARG A 417 -17.49 14.16 -10.61
N ALA A 418 -17.38 13.07 -11.36
CA ALA A 418 -18.12 11.84 -11.07
C ALA A 418 -17.65 11.21 -9.75
N ALA A 419 -16.35 11.25 -9.49
CA ALA A 419 -15.77 10.81 -8.22
C ALA A 419 -16.32 11.63 -7.04
N ALA A 420 -16.35 12.95 -7.17
CA ALA A 420 -16.91 13.85 -6.16
C ALA A 420 -18.40 13.55 -5.88
N ASP A 421 -19.22 13.38 -6.92
CA ASP A 421 -20.64 13.02 -6.78
C ASP A 421 -20.81 11.66 -6.06
N THR A 422 -19.99 10.65 -6.41
CA THR A 422 -20.03 9.33 -5.77
C THR A 422 -19.59 9.38 -4.30
N LEU A 423 -18.56 10.17 -3.97
CA LEU A 423 -18.05 10.36 -2.62
C LEU A 423 -19.00 11.17 -1.75
N GLN A 424 -19.64 12.21 -2.29
CA GLN A 424 -20.66 12.96 -1.57
C GLN A 424 -21.83 12.03 -1.17
N ASN A 425 -22.28 11.19 -2.11
CA ASN A 425 -23.27 10.16 -1.82
C ASN A 425 -22.77 9.12 -0.80
N TYR A 426 -21.46 8.83 -0.78
CA TYR A 426 -20.88 7.89 0.19
C TYR A 426 -20.94 8.48 1.59
N VAL A 427 -20.44 9.71 1.78
CA VAL A 427 -20.40 10.38 3.08
C VAL A 427 -21.81 10.61 3.63
N ALA A 428 -22.79 10.92 2.76
CA ALA A 428 -24.18 11.06 3.16
C ALA A 428 -24.82 9.74 3.64
N ARG A 429 -24.49 8.62 2.97
CA ARG A 429 -25.09 7.30 3.26
C ARG A 429 -24.35 6.55 4.37
N TYR A 430 -23.04 6.73 4.47
CA TYR A 430 -22.14 6.02 5.39
C TYR A 430 -21.27 7.03 6.17
N PRO A 431 -21.87 7.96 6.94
CA PRO A 431 -21.12 9.01 7.63
C PRO A 431 -20.09 8.46 8.64
N ASN A 432 -20.38 7.28 9.22
CA ASN A 432 -19.48 6.56 10.11
C ASN A 432 -19.01 5.23 9.47
N GLY A 433 -19.04 5.17 8.14
CA GLY A 433 -18.52 4.04 7.39
C GLY A 433 -17.01 3.90 7.58
N ARG A 434 -16.49 2.70 7.31
CA ARG A 434 -15.05 2.41 7.47
C ARG A 434 -14.16 3.24 6.55
N TRP A 435 -14.71 3.74 5.44
CA TRP A 435 -13.99 4.60 4.51
C TRP A 435 -14.30 6.09 4.69
N ALA A 436 -15.11 6.48 5.69
CA ALA A 436 -15.63 7.84 5.80
C ALA A 436 -14.53 8.92 5.84
N ASN A 437 -13.46 8.68 6.58
CA ASN A 437 -12.36 9.64 6.69
C ASN A 437 -11.60 9.79 5.36
N SER A 438 -11.21 8.68 4.73
CA SER A 438 -10.58 8.69 3.41
C SER A 438 -11.50 9.25 2.34
N ALA A 439 -12.79 8.96 2.40
CA ALA A 439 -13.78 9.44 1.45
C ALA A 439 -13.96 10.96 1.53
N ARG A 440 -13.96 11.55 2.74
CA ARG A 440 -13.99 13.01 2.93
C ARG A 440 -12.75 13.68 2.38
N GLN A 441 -11.58 13.12 2.68
CA GLN A 441 -10.29 13.65 2.19
C GLN A 441 -10.21 13.57 0.66
N LEU A 442 -10.57 12.42 0.07
CA LEU A 442 -10.58 12.25 -1.38
C LEU A 442 -11.65 13.12 -2.05
N LEU A 443 -12.80 13.33 -1.41
CA LEU A 443 -13.85 14.22 -1.91
C LEU A 443 -13.34 15.65 -2.04
N ALA A 444 -12.63 16.15 -1.03
CA ALA A 444 -12.03 17.47 -1.09
C ALA A 444 -11.00 17.57 -2.22
N ASN A 445 -10.13 16.55 -2.38
CA ASN A 445 -9.17 16.49 -3.47
C ASN A 445 -9.84 16.41 -4.85
N ALA A 446 -10.94 15.66 -4.99
CA ALA A 446 -11.71 15.58 -6.22
C ALA A 446 -12.39 16.92 -6.57
N MET A 447 -12.86 17.66 -5.57
CA MET A 447 -13.41 19.02 -5.77
C MET A 447 -12.34 20.01 -6.20
N GLU A 448 -11.15 19.96 -5.59
CA GLU A 448 -10.02 20.80 -5.99
C GLU A 448 -9.60 20.54 -7.44
N LYS A 449 -9.39 19.27 -7.82
CA LYS A 449 -9.07 18.87 -9.20
C LYS A 449 -10.18 19.19 -10.21
N ASN A 450 -11.41 19.38 -9.73
CA ASN A 450 -12.55 19.83 -10.52
C ASN A 450 -12.76 21.36 -10.45
N GLU A 451 -11.69 22.11 -10.19
CA GLU A 451 -11.64 23.59 -10.18
C GLU A 451 -12.60 24.25 -9.17
N LYS A 452 -12.90 23.55 -8.07
CA LYS A 452 -13.78 24.02 -6.99
C LYS A 452 -13.05 24.03 -5.62
N PRO A 453 -11.94 24.78 -5.48
CA PRO A 453 -11.17 24.79 -4.23
C PRO A 453 -11.96 25.34 -3.03
N ALA A 454 -12.89 26.28 -3.25
CA ALA A 454 -13.74 26.80 -2.18
C ALA A 454 -14.66 25.72 -1.58
N GLU A 455 -15.25 24.86 -2.42
CA GLU A 455 -16.07 23.73 -1.94
C GLU A 455 -15.20 22.68 -1.22
N ALA A 456 -13.99 22.42 -1.74
CA ALA A 456 -13.02 21.52 -1.10
C ALA A 456 -12.66 21.98 0.33
N VAL A 457 -12.41 23.28 0.51
CA VAL A 457 -12.10 23.88 1.82
C VAL A 457 -13.25 23.70 2.81
N GLU A 458 -14.49 23.92 2.39
CA GLU A 458 -15.66 23.76 3.27
C GLU A 458 -15.87 22.30 3.70
N ILE A 459 -15.65 21.36 2.79
CA ILE A 459 -15.71 19.92 3.08
C ILE A 459 -14.66 19.55 4.14
N LEU A 460 -13.41 20.02 3.98
CA LEU A 460 -12.36 19.73 4.95
C LEU A 460 -12.63 20.35 6.32
N LYS A 461 -13.10 21.61 6.39
CA LYS A 461 -13.43 22.27 7.66
C LYS A 461 -14.46 21.49 8.46
N GLN A 462 -15.47 20.94 7.80
CA GLN A 462 -16.56 20.17 8.43
C GLN A 462 -16.14 18.73 8.78
N SER A 463 -14.99 18.26 8.29
CA SER A 463 -14.53 16.89 8.49
C SER A 463 -13.76 16.74 9.80
N GLU A 464 -14.21 15.86 10.69
CA GLU A 464 -13.42 15.39 11.84
C GLU A 464 -12.54 14.21 11.40
N LEU A 465 -11.25 14.47 11.23
CA LEU A 465 -10.28 13.46 10.80
C LEU A 465 -9.35 13.05 11.96
N PRO A 466 -8.79 11.83 11.95
CA PRO A 466 -7.76 11.41 12.90
C PRO A 466 -6.51 12.29 12.82
N ALA A 467 -5.70 12.31 13.89
CA ALA A 467 -4.49 13.13 13.98
C ALA A 467 -3.52 12.94 12.80
N SER A 468 -3.33 11.70 12.33
CA SER A 468 -2.48 11.39 11.17
C SER A 468 -2.98 12.03 9.87
N MET A 469 -4.30 12.11 9.67
CA MET A 469 -4.91 12.76 8.50
C MET A 469 -5.08 14.27 8.68
N ASN A 470 -5.13 14.77 9.92
CA ASN A 470 -5.23 16.20 10.21
C ASN A 470 -4.02 16.99 9.70
N VAL A 471 -2.83 16.38 9.63
CA VAL A 471 -1.65 17.04 9.04
C VAL A 471 -1.93 17.40 7.58
N ARG A 472 -2.33 16.41 6.76
CA ARG A 472 -2.66 16.63 5.36
C ARG A 472 -3.80 17.64 5.19
N LYS A 473 -4.87 17.49 5.98
CA LYS A 473 -5.99 18.46 6.00
C LYS A 473 -5.51 19.88 6.29
N THR A 474 -4.60 20.07 7.25
CA THR A 474 -4.10 21.40 7.63
C THR A 474 -3.28 22.01 6.49
N ILE A 475 -2.45 21.20 5.83
CA ILE A 475 -1.67 21.59 4.65
C ILE A 475 -2.60 22.00 3.51
N ASP A 476 -3.57 21.15 3.16
CA ASP A 476 -4.53 21.39 2.07
C ASP A 476 -5.38 22.64 2.33
N LEU A 477 -5.88 22.82 3.56
CA LEU A 477 -6.64 24.01 3.95
C LEU A 477 -5.84 25.29 3.78
N GLN A 478 -4.55 25.29 4.13
CA GLN A 478 -3.71 26.46 3.96
C GLN A 478 -3.42 26.75 2.48
N HIS A 479 -3.05 25.71 1.72
CA HIS A 479 -2.73 25.85 0.30
C HIS A 479 -3.93 26.37 -0.50
N TRP A 480 -5.14 25.85 -0.26
CA TRP A 480 -6.33 26.21 -1.05
C TRP A 480 -7.04 27.49 -0.57
N GLN A 481 -6.69 28.01 0.62
CA GLN A 481 -7.19 29.30 1.09
C GLN A 481 -6.30 30.47 0.65
N THR A 482 -5.07 30.20 0.21
CA THR A 482 -4.16 31.23 -0.26
C THR A 482 -4.50 31.57 -1.71
N PRO A 483 -4.84 32.84 -2.05
CA PRO A 483 -5.37 33.24 -3.35
C PRO A 483 -4.37 33.18 -4.50
#